data_AF-A0A9E0T941-F1
#
_entry.id   AF-A0A9E0T941-F1
#
_cell.length_a   1.000
_cell.length_b   1.000
_cell.length_c   1.000
_cell.angle_alpha   90.00
_cell.angle_beta   90.00
_cell.angle_gamma   90.00
#
_symmetry.space_group_name_H-M   'P 1'
#
loop_
_entity.id
_entity.type
_entity.pdbx_description
1 polymer ?
#
loop_
_entity_poly.entity_id
_entity_poly.type
_entity_poly.pdbx_seq_one_letter_code
_entity_poly.pdbx_strand_id
1 'polypeptide(L)'
;MKRLQHTASTALALIALWAGNVAHAAGGDVGQAAKQETNWTAIIMFAIFVAGTLWITKWAASKTRSAADFYTAGGGITGFQNGLAIAGDYMSAASFLGISAAVMATGYDGLIYSIGFLVGWPIITFLMADRLRNLGKFTFAD
;
A
#
# COMPACT_ATOMS: atom_id res chain seq x y z
N MET A 1 10.60 -28.96 38.35
CA MET A 1 9.62 -29.27 37.27
C MET A 1 9.48 -28.15 36.22
N LYS A 2 9.41 -26.85 36.57
CA LYS A 2 9.24 -25.75 35.60
C LYS A 2 10.38 -25.55 34.58
N ARG A 3 11.64 -25.86 34.93
CA ARG A 3 12.80 -25.71 34.01
C ARG A 3 12.79 -26.68 32.82
N LEU A 4 12.28 -27.90 33.01
CA LEU A 4 12.16 -28.92 31.96
C LEU A 4 11.08 -28.58 30.93
N GLN A 5 10.03 -27.87 31.35
CA GLN A 5 8.94 -27.45 30.46
C GLN A 5 9.40 -26.34 29.50
N HIS A 6 10.21 -25.39 29.99
CA HIS A 6 10.76 -24.34 29.12
C HIS A 6 11.74 -24.90 28.07
N THR A 7 12.61 -25.85 28.44
CA THR A 7 13.54 -26.48 27.49
C THR A 7 12.82 -27.30 26.42
N ALA A 8 11.70 -27.93 26.77
CA ALA A 8 10.87 -28.67 25.83
C ALA A 8 10.14 -27.74 24.85
N SER A 9 9.58 -26.62 25.34
CA SER A 9 8.93 -25.62 24.49
C SER A 9 9.91 -24.92 23.55
N THR A 10 11.14 -24.65 23.99
CA THR A 10 12.18 -24.10 23.12
C THR A 10 12.65 -25.10 22.07
N ALA A 11 12.74 -26.39 22.40
CA ALA A 11 13.08 -27.43 21.43
C ALA A 11 11.98 -27.59 20.37
N LEU A 12 10.70 -27.57 20.77
CA LEU A 12 9.57 -27.57 19.86
C LEU A 12 9.53 -26.34 18.94
N ALA A 13 9.83 -25.16 19.47
CA ALA A 13 9.94 -23.94 18.67
C ALA A 13 11.07 -24.02 17.64
N LEU A 14 12.23 -24.60 18.01
CA LEU A 14 13.35 -24.80 17.10
C LEU A 14 13.06 -25.84 16.02
N ILE A 15 12.34 -26.92 16.36
CA ILE A 15 11.88 -27.92 15.39
C ILE A 15 10.84 -27.32 14.44
N ALA A 16 9.93 -26.47 14.92
CA ALA A 16 8.96 -25.76 14.08
C ALA A 16 9.64 -24.76 13.13
N LEU A 17 10.66 -24.04 13.61
CA LEU A 17 11.50 -23.16 12.78
C LEU A 17 12.29 -23.97 11.73
N TRP A 18 12.76 -25.17 12.07
CA TRP A 18 13.45 -26.03 11.12
C TRP A 18 12.49 -26.66 10.10
N ALA A 19 11.30 -27.11 10.52
CA ALA A 19 10.26 -27.64 9.63
C ALA A 19 9.74 -26.60 8.62
N GLY A 20 9.66 -25.32 9.03
CA GLY A 20 9.37 -24.22 8.10
C GLY A 20 10.42 -24.05 6.99
N ASN A 21 11.68 -24.39 7.26
CA ASN A 21 12.74 -24.42 6.24
C ASN A 21 12.66 -25.65 5.33
N VAL A 22 12.16 -26.80 5.82
CA VAL A 22 11.94 -28.00 5.00
C VAL A 22 10.77 -27.80 4.02
N ALA A 23 9.75 -27.02 4.39
CA ALA A 23 8.68 -26.62 3.47
C ALA A 23 9.17 -25.71 2.32
N HIS A 24 10.26 -24.96 2.54
CA HIS A 24 10.97 -24.22 1.48
C HIS A 24 11.90 -25.09 0.62
N ALA A 25 12.14 -26.36 0.99
CA ALA A 25 12.99 -27.27 0.21
C ALA A 25 12.25 -28.02 -0.90
N ALA A 26 10.90 -28.02 -0.89
CA ALA A 26 10.10 -28.35 -2.07
C ALA A 26 10.03 -27.11 -2.96
N GLY A 27 11.18 -26.74 -3.53
CA GLY A 27 11.24 -25.68 -4.54
C GLY A 27 10.29 -26.04 -5.67
N GLY A 28 9.23 -25.24 -5.84
CA GLY A 28 8.59 -25.15 -7.14
C GLY A 28 9.68 -24.89 -8.17
N ASP A 29 9.58 -25.50 -9.35
CA ASP A 29 10.52 -25.37 -10.45
C ASP A 29 10.51 -23.93 -10.99
N VAL A 30 11.01 -23.00 -10.18
CA VAL A 30 11.44 -21.67 -10.60
C VAL A 30 12.78 -21.93 -11.27
N GLY A 31 12.71 -22.27 -12.56
CA GLY A 31 13.88 -22.56 -13.39
C GLY A 31 15.01 -21.57 -13.08
N GLN A 32 16.26 -22.07 -13.08
CA GLN A 32 17.44 -21.39 -12.55
C GLN A 32 17.29 -19.87 -12.53
N ALA A 33 17.12 -19.29 -11.34
CA ALA A 33 17.09 -17.85 -11.15
C ALA A 33 18.46 -17.29 -11.55
N ALA A 34 18.65 -17.09 -12.85
CA ALA A 34 19.84 -16.52 -13.42
C ALA A 34 20.02 -15.17 -12.74
N LYS A 35 21.21 -14.93 -12.18
CA LYS A 35 21.55 -13.66 -11.55
C LYS A 35 21.36 -12.57 -12.60
N GLN A 36 20.24 -11.87 -12.53
CA GLN A 36 19.93 -10.78 -13.43
C GLN A 36 21.03 -9.73 -13.32
N GLU A 37 21.63 -9.35 -14.45
CA GLU A 37 22.63 -8.28 -14.44
C GLU A 37 22.01 -6.99 -13.87
N THR A 38 22.82 -6.22 -13.14
CA THR A 38 22.36 -4.98 -12.51
C THR A 38 21.80 -4.03 -13.57
N ASN A 39 20.48 -3.83 -13.54
CA ASN A 39 19.82 -2.94 -14.49
C ASN A 39 19.96 -1.48 -14.03
N TRP A 40 21.06 -0.86 -14.46
CA TRP A 40 21.35 0.54 -14.16
C TRP A 40 20.26 1.50 -14.65
N THR A 41 19.62 1.22 -15.77
CA THR A 41 18.51 2.04 -16.29
C THR A 41 17.34 2.07 -15.31
N ALA A 42 16.92 0.91 -14.80
CA ALA A 42 15.84 0.83 -13.82
C ALA A 42 16.17 1.55 -12.51
N ILE A 43 17.41 1.40 -12.02
CA ILE A 43 17.89 2.06 -10.79
C ILE A 43 17.86 3.58 -10.96
N ILE A 44 18.36 4.10 -12.09
CA ILE A 44 18.37 5.54 -12.36
C ILE A 44 16.94 6.09 -12.44
N MET A 45 16.05 5.41 -13.17
CA MET A 45 14.65 5.82 -13.27
C MET A 45 13.95 5.84 -11.90
N PHE A 46 14.17 4.82 -11.08
CA PHE A 46 13.66 4.76 -9.72
C PHE A 46 14.21 5.90 -8.85
N ALA A 47 15.52 6.15 -8.91
CA ALA A 47 16.16 7.21 -8.14
C ALA A 47 15.64 8.60 -8.53
N ILE A 48 15.47 8.87 -9.83
CA ILE A 48 14.89 10.12 -10.33
C ILE A 48 13.46 10.30 -9.82
N PHE A 49 12.64 9.25 -9.88
CA PHE A 49 11.26 9.29 -9.40
C PHE A 49 11.19 9.58 -7.89
N VAL A 50 11.99 8.88 -7.07
CA VAL A 50 12.05 9.10 -5.62
C VAL A 50 12.57 10.50 -5.30
N ALA A 51 13.65 10.95 -5.93
CA ALA A 51 14.19 12.28 -5.69
C ALA A 51 13.19 13.38 -6.09
N GLY A 52 12.50 13.20 -7.22
CA GLY A 52 11.47 14.12 -7.70
C GLY A 52 10.29 14.22 -6.75
N THR A 53 9.74 13.09 -6.29
CA THR A 53 8.63 13.07 -5.32
C THR A 53 9.04 13.71 -3.99
N LEU A 54 10.21 13.39 -3.44
CA LEU A 54 10.72 14.02 -2.21
C LEU A 54 10.94 15.52 -2.36
N TRP A 55 11.47 15.97 -3.50
CA TRP A 55 11.68 17.40 -3.78
C TRP A 55 10.35 18.16 -3.82
N ILE A 56 9.34 17.63 -4.54
CA ILE A 56 8.00 18.22 -4.62
C ILE A 56 7.37 18.27 -3.22
N THR A 57 7.45 17.19 -2.44
CA THR A 57 6.91 17.14 -1.08
C THR A 57 7.57 18.17 -0.16
N LYS A 58 8.91 18.29 -0.20
CA LYS A 58 9.63 19.30 0.59
C LYS A 58 9.25 20.72 0.18
N TRP A 59 9.13 20.97 -1.12
CA TRP A 59 8.70 22.26 -1.65
C TRP A 59 7.28 22.61 -1.20
N ALA A 60 6.34 21.67 -1.32
CA ALA A 60 4.96 21.86 -0.88
C ALA A 60 4.87 22.08 0.63
N ALA A 61 5.59 21.29 1.43
CA ALA A 61 5.63 21.42 2.89
C ALA A 61 6.12 22.81 3.33
N SER A 62 7.11 23.39 2.63
CA SER A 62 7.62 24.73 2.95
C SER A 62 6.63 25.88 2.74
N LYS A 63 5.52 25.64 2.01
CA LYS A 63 4.46 26.63 1.79
C LYS A 63 3.34 26.59 2.83
N THR A 64 3.29 25.56 3.67
CA THR A 64 2.21 25.38 4.64
C THR A 64 2.50 26.17 5.92
N ARG A 65 1.56 27.02 6.38
CA ARG A 65 1.77 27.90 7.55
C ARG A 65 0.71 27.78 8.64
N SER A 66 -0.48 27.31 8.32
CA SER A 66 -1.57 27.09 9.29
C SER A 66 -2.16 25.67 9.19
N ALA A 67 -2.96 25.28 10.18
CA ALA A 67 -3.69 24.01 10.15
C ALA A 67 -4.69 23.95 8.98
N ALA A 68 -5.34 25.07 8.65
CA ALA A 68 -6.23 25.15 7.50
C ALA A 68 -5.47 24.96 6.18
N ASP A 69 -4.25 25.49 6.06
CA ASP A 69 -3.38 25.24 4.90
C ASP A 69 -2.94 23.78 4.82
N PHE A 70 -2.71 23.13 5.96
CA PHE A 70 -2.28 21.73 6.00
C PHE A 70 -3.42 20.76 5.64
N TYR A 71 -4.61 20.95 6.22
CA TYR A 71 -5.72 20.00 6.06
C TYR A 71 -6.60 20.30 4.84
N THR A 72 -6.73 21.56 4.43
CA THR A 72 -7.67 21.95 3.36
C THR A 72 -7.00 22.75 2.24
N ALA A 73 -5.68 22.96 2.31
CA ALA A 73 -4.94 23.84 1.39
C ALA A 73 -5.61 25.22 1.26
N GLY A 74 -6.17 25.73 2.35
CA GLY A 74 -6.90 27.01 2.40
C GLY A 74 -8.17 27.06 1.53
N GLY A 75 -8.71 25.91 1.10
CA GLY A 75 -9.87 25.84 0.21
C GLY A 75 -9.57 26.14 -1.27
N GLY A 76 -8.30 26.27 -1.66
CA GLY A 76 -7.89 26.68 -3.00
C GLY A 76 -7.77 25.57 -4.06
N ILE A 77 -8.06 24.31 -3.71
CA ILE A 77 -7.93 23.16 -4.62
C ILE A 77 -9.20 23.00 -5.47
N THR A 78 -9.02 22.93 -6.79
CA THR A 78 -10.14 22.70 -7.72
C THR A 78 -10.67 21.26 -7.60
N GLY A 79 -11.94 21.05 -7.96
CA GLY A 79 -12.57 19.72 -7.91
C GLY A 79 -11.81 18.65 -8.72
N PHE A 80 -11.23 19.03 -9.86
CA PHE A 80 -10.42 18.12 -10.67
C PHE A 80 -9.10 17.73 -10.00
N GLN A 81 -8.39 18.69 -9.42
CA GLN A 81 -7.15 18.42 -8.69
C GLN A 81 -7.40 17.52 -7.47
N ASN A 82 -8.49 17.79 -6.74
CA ASN A 82 -8.89 16.95 -5.62
C ASN A 82 -9.25 15.53 -6.09
N GLY A 83 -10.04 15.41 -7.17
CA GLY A 83 -10.39 14.11 -7.76
C GLY A 83 -9.16 13.31 -8.21
N LEU A 84 -8.18 13.96 -8.83
CA LEU A 84 -6.93 13.32 -9.23
C LEU A 84 -6.09 12.87 -8.03
N ALA A 85 -6.04 13.68 -6.96
CA ALA A 85 -5.34 13.32 -5.74
C ALA A 85 -5.93 12.05 -5.09
N ILE A 86 -7.26 11.99 -4.93
CA ILE A 86 -7.91 10.82 -4.32
C ILE A 86 -7.79 9.58 -5.22
N ALA A 87 -7.90 9.75 -6.55
CA ALA A 87 -7.65 8.66 -7.49
C ALA A 87 -6.20 8.14 -7.37
N GLY A 88 -5.23 9.03 -7.18
CA GLY A 88 -3.83 8.66 -6.93
C GLY A 88 -3.65 7.84 -5.64
N ASP A 89 -4.27 8.27 -4.54
CA ASP A 89 -4.23 7.55 -3.26
C ASP A 89 -4.88 6.16 -3.36
N TYR A 90 -5.93 6.06 -4.18
CA TYR A 90 -6.59 4.79 -4.46
C TYR A 90 -5.70 3.83 -5.27
N MET A 91 -4.86 4.36 -6.17
CA MET A 91 -3.89 3.62 -6.98
C MET A 91 -2.55 3.40 -6.24
N SER A 92 -2.58 2.69 -5.12
CA SER A 92 -1.37 2.30 -4.40
C SER A 92 -0.73 1.02 -4.96
N ALA A 93 0.54 0.77 -4.64
CA ALA A 93 1.21 -0.51 -4.94
C ALA A 93 0.48 -1.71 -4.32
N ALA A 94 -0.15 -1.52 -3.15
CA ALA A 94 -0.98 -2.54 -2.52
C ALA A 94 -2.23 -2.84 -3.35
N SER A 95 -2.85 -1.83 -3.97
CA SER A 95 -3.99 -2.02 -4.88
C SER A 95 -3.57 -2.82 -6.13
N PHE A 96 -2.43 -2.48 -6.74
CA PHE A 96 -1.92 -3.18 -7.92
C PHE A 96 -1.51 -4.64 -7.63
N LEU A 97 -0.68 -4.85 -6.60
CA LEU A 97 -0.23 -6.19 -6.21
C LEU A 97 -1.36 -7.03 -5.62
N GLY A 98 -2.28 -6.41 -4.87
CA GLY A 98 -3.43 -7.08 -4.28
C GLY A 98 -4.41 -7.61 -5.32
N ILE A 99 -4.80 -6.77 -6.29
CA ILE A 99 -5.70 -7.18 -7.38
C ILE A 99 -5.03 -8.24 -8.26
N SER A 100 -3.77 -8.03 -8.66
CA SER A 100 -3.06 -9.01 -9.49
C SER A 100 -2.88 -10.36 -8.78
N ALA A 101 -2.58 -10.37 -7.48
CA ALA A 101 -2.54 -11.59 -6.68
C ALA A 101 -3.92 -12.27 -6.57
N ALA A 102 -5.00 -11.49 -6.35
CA ALA A 102 -6.35 -12.02 -6.30
C ALA A 102 -6.78 -12.66 -7.63
N VAL A 103 -6.48 -12.01 -8.75
CA VAL A 103 -6.74 -12.54 -10.10
C VAL A 103 -5.88 -13.78 -10.36
N MET A 104 -4.62 -13.79 -9.94
CA MET A 104 -3.77 -14.98 -10.07
C MET A 104 -4.33 -16.17 -9.29
N ALA A 105 -4.92 -15.94 -8.11
CA ALA A 105 -5.45 -16.99 -7.25
C ALA A 105 -6.84 -17.50 -7.65
N THR A 106 -7.73 -16.60 -8.11
CA THR A 106 -9.16 -16.91 -8.33
C THR A 106 -9.61 -16.72 -9.78
N GLY A 107 -8.70 -16.32 -10.67
CA GLY A 107 -8.99 -16.13 -12.09
C GLY A 107 -10.00 -15.00 -12.33
N TYR A 108 -11.03 -15.30 -13.11
CA TYR A 108 -12.05 -14.34 -13.54
C TYR A 108 -12.83 -13.72 -12.37
N ASP A 109 -13.08 -14.50 -11.32
CA ASP A 109 -13.84 -14.02 -10.15
C ASP A 109 -13.09 -12.92 -9.40
N GLY A 110 -11.75 -13.00 -9.35
CA GLY A 110 -10.89 -11.94 -8.80
C GLY A 110 -11.00 -10.63 -9.57
N LEU A 111 -11.25 -10.70 -10.89
CA LEU A 111 -11.47 -9.52 -11.72
C LEU A 111 -12.85 -8.89 -11.45
N ILE A 112 -13.90 -9.71 -11.30
CA ILE A 112 -15.23 -9.23 -10.93
C ILE A 112 -15.19 -8.53 -9.56
N TYR A 113 -14.53 -9.14 -8.58
CA TYR A 113 -14.34 -8.54 -7.25
C TYR A 113 -13.64 -7.17 -7.33
N SER A 114 -12.60 -7.08 -8.15
CA SER A 114 -11.82 -5.86 -8.33
C SER A 114 -12.62 -4.73 -8.97
N ILE A 115 -13.51 -5.04 -9.93
CA ILE A 115 -14.43 -4.07 -10.52
C ILE A 115 -15.41 -3.55 -9.47
N GLY A 116 -15.97 -4.44 -8.64
CA GLY A 116 -16.85 -4.05 -7.54
C GLY A 116 -16.15 -3.08 -6.57
N PHE A 117 -14.90 -3.37 -6.22
CA PHE A 117 -14.09 -2.49 -5.37
C PHE A 117 -13.83 -1.12 -6.02
N LEU A 118 -13.47 -1.11 -7.31
CA LEU A 118 -13.20 0.10 -8.10
C LEU A 118 -14.43 1.01 -8.21
N VAL A 119 -15.60 0.44 -8.53
CA VAL A 119 -16.85 1.20 -8.71
C VAL A 119 -17.46 1.62 -7.37
N GLY A 120 -17.25 0.83 -6.31
CA GLY A 120 -17.75 1.14 -4.98
C GLY A 120 -17.10 2.38 -4.34
N TRP A 121 -15.81 2.63 -4.61
CA TRP A 121 -15.08 3.74 -4.00
C TRP A 121 -15.67 5.14 -4.31
N PRO A 122 -15.94 5.52 -5.58
CA PRO A 122 -16.54 6.82 -5.88
C PRO A 122 -17.93 6.98 -5.25
N ILE A 123 -18.74 5.91 -5.24
CA ILE A 123 -20.09 5.92 -4.66
C ILE A 123 -20.03 6.29 -3.18
N ILE A 124 -19.19 5.58 -2.40
CA ILE A 124 -19.02 5.87 -0.97
C ILE A 124 -18.42 7.26 -0.76
N THR A 125 -17.46 7.66 -1.59
CA THR A 125 -16.84 8.99 -1.51
C THR A 125 -17.87 10.10 -1.69
N PHE A 126 -18.77 10.00 -2.68
CA PHE A 126 -19.83 10.99 -2.87
C PHE A 126 -20.86 11.00 -1.74
N LEU A 127 -21.27 9.83 -1.24
CA LEU A 127 -22.24 9.74 -0.14
C LEU A 127 -21.70 10.29 1.18
N MET A 128 -20.41 10.11 1.43
CA MET A 128 -19.77 10.53 2.68
C MET A 128 -19.24 11.97 2.62
N ALA A 129 -18.75 12.42 1.46
CA ALA A 129 -18.09 13.72 1.32
C ALA A 129 -18.96 14.89 1.79
N ASP A 130 -20.23 14.93 1.42
CA ASP A 130 -21.14 16.02 1.82
C ASP A 130 -21.38 16.05 3.33
N ARG A 131 -21.50 14.88 3.98
CA ARG A 131 -21.72 14.79 5.43
C ARG A 131 -20.49 15.28 6.20
N LEU A 132 -19.29 14.86 5.77
CA LEU A 132 -18.04 15.29 6.40
C LEU A 132 -17.75 16.77 6.18
N ARG A 133 -18.04 17.30 4.99
CA ARG A 133 -17.85 18.74 4.71
C ARG A 133 -18.75 19.62 5.57
N ASN A 134 -19.97 19.16 5.87
CA ASN A 134 -20.92 19.90 6.69
C ASN A 134 -20.60 19.88 8.19
N LEU A 135 -19.76 18.94 8.67
CA LEU A 135 -19.35 18.86 10.08
C LEU A 135 -18.31 19.93 10.46
N GLY A 136 -17.59 20.50 9.49
CA GLY A 136 -16.64 21.61 9.72
C GLY A 136 -15.40 21.25 10.54
N LYS A 137 -15.11 19.94 10.72
CA LYS A 137 -13.95 19.43 11.47
C LYS A 137 -12.93 18.79 10.52
N PHE A 138 -11.67 18.73 10.96
CA PHE A 138 -10.55 18.29 10.12
C PHE A 138 -10.30 16.78 10.19
N THR A 139 -10.71 16.12 11.28
CA THR A 139 -10.50 14.67 11.46
C THR A 139 -11.80 13.97 11.86
N PHE A 140 -11.86 12.64 11.67
CA PHE A 140 -12.99 11.83 12.10
C PHE A 140 -13.13 11.71 13.62
N ALA A 141 -12.05 11.97 14.36
CA ALA A 141 -12.03 11.85 15.81
C ALA A 141 -12.45 13.15 16.52
N ASP A 142 -12.47 14.28 15.82
CA ASP A 142 -12.88 15.57 16.38
C ASP A 142 -14.39 15.65 16.58
#